data_AF-Q7X1I4-F1
#
_entry.id   AF-Q7X1I4-F1
#
_cell.length_a   1.000
_cell.length_b   1.000
_cell.length_c   1.000
_cell.angle_alpha   90.00
_cell.angle_beta   90.00
_cell.angle_gamma   90.00
#
_symmetry.space_group_name_H-M   'P 1'
#
loop_
_entity.id
_entity.type
_entity.pdbx_description
1 polymer ?
#
loop_
_entity_poly.entity_id
_entity_poly.type
_entity_poly.pdbx_seq_one_letter_code
_entity_poly.pdbx_strand_id
1 'polypeptide(L)'
;LVLDEVEIHTFFLHPDWRKKGIGSFMMKSFLSGCHSSGVSAVHLEVRSKNPARELYSRLGFRESGIRKGYYGPQWSPDGQSDDAILMVYTTGKTVDLPNPGESLMACLTGGSG
;
A
#
# COMPACT_ATOMS: atom_id res chain seq x y z
N LEU A 1 -6.85 -17.99 -5.45
CA LEU A 1 -6.35 -16.90 -4.59
C LEU A 1 -6.44 -15.61 -5.40
N VAL A 2 -7.38 -14.74 -5.05
CA VAL A 2 -7.34 -13.35 -5.52
C VAL A 2 -6.50 -12.61 -4.48
N LEU A 3 -5.44 -11.94 -4.92
CA LEU A 3 -4.61 -11.10 -4.04
C LEU A 3 -5.34 -9.76 -3.89
N ASP A 4 -5.81 -9.45 -2.67
CA ASP A 4 -6.46 -8.17 -2.37
C ASP A 4 -5.40 -7.07 -2.26
N GLU A 5 -4.83 -6.64 -3.38
CA GLU A 5 -3.79 -5.61 -3.43
C GLU A 5 -4.30 -4.35 -4.12
N VAL A 6 -3.77 -3.21 -3.71
CA VAL A 6 -4.12 -1.89 -4.27
C VAL A 6 -2.85 -1.17 -4.70
N GLU A 7 -2.93 -0.44 -5.82
CA GLU A 7 -1.85 0.43 -6.29
C GLU A 7 -2.28 1.90 -6.28
N ILE A 8 -1.40 2.77 -5.80
CA ILE A 8 -1.56 4.22 -5.85
C ILE A 8 -0.80 4.75 -7.07
N HIS A 9 -1.53 5.15 -8.11
CA HIS A 9 -0.92 5.76 -9.29
C HIS A 9 -0.61 7.25 -9.11
N THR A 10 -1.41 7.99 -8.35
CA THR A 10 -1.22 9.43 -8.18
C THR A 10 -1.63 9.89 -6.80
N PHE A 11 -0.72 10.57 -6.12
CA PHE A 11 -0.97 11.25 -4.86
C PHE A 11 -0.19 12.55 -4.83
N PHE A 12 -0.89 13.68 -4.83
CA PHE A 12 -0.28 14.99 -4.90
C PHE A 12 -0.96 15.97 -3.94
N LEU A 13 -0.13 16.84 -3.35
CA LEU A 13 -0.58 18.04 -2.67
C LEU A 13 0.02 19.26 -3.32
N HIS A 14 -0.82 20.27 -3.53
CA HIS A 14 -0.39 21.59 -3.95
C HIS A 14 0.70 22.11 -2.98
N PRO A 15 1.79 22.73 -3.48
CA PRO A 15 2.93 23.15 -2.65
C PRO A 15 2.55 23.90 -1.37
N ASP A 16 1.58 24.82 -1.46
CA ASP A 16 1.11 25.65 -0.33
C ASP A 16 0.47 24.86 0.82
N TRP A 17 0.04 23.62 0.55
CA TRP A 17 -0.63 22.74 1.51
C TRP A 17 0.28 21.65 2.06
N ARG A 18 1.55 21.62 1.63
CA ARG A 18 2.55 20.66 2.12
C ARG A 18 3.03 21.04 3.52
N LYS A 19 3.62 20.07 4.22
CA LYS A 19 4.18 20.23 5.58
C LYS A 19 3.17 20.69 6.65
N LYS A 20 1.86 20.62 6.36
CA LYS A 20 0.75 20.92 7.30
C LYS A 20 0.06 19.65 7.84
N GLY A 21 0.65 18.48 7.65
CA GLY A 21 0.07 17.19 8.09
C GLY A 21 -1.05 16.63 7.21
N ILE A 22 -1.55 17.39 6.23
CA ILE A 22 -2.67 17.01 5.35
C ILE A 22 -2.39 15.70 4.59
N GLY A 23 -1.19 15.57 4.02
CA GLY A 23 -0.82 14.37 3.25
C GLY A 23 -0.79 13.12 4.12
N SER A 24 -0.27 13.25 5.35
CA SER A 24 -0.27 12.17 6.32
C SER A 24 -1.68 11.79 6.76
N PHE A 25 -2.55 12.78 6.97
CA PHE A 25 -3.95 12.55 7.32
C PHE A 25 -4.68 11.77 6.22
N MET A 26 -4.65 12.28 4.98
CA MET A 26 -5.32 11.62 3.84
C MET A 26 -4.83 10.20 3.61
N MET A 27 -3.51 9.99 3.64
CA MET A 27 -2.93 8.66 3.43
C MET A 27 -3.30 7.71 4.57
N LYS A 28 -3.32 8.16 5.83
CA LYS A 28 -3.78 7.31 6.96
C LYS A 28 -5.24 6.92 6.81
N SER A 29 -6.12 7.86 6.43
CA SER A 29 -7.53 7.56 6.19
C SER A 29 -7.71 6.55 5.05
N PHE A 30 -6.96 6.70 3.96
CA PHE A 30 -6.94 5.75 2.86
C PHE A 30 -6.48 4.35 3.31
N LEU A 31 -5.34 4.26 4.00
CA LEU A 31 -4.81 2.99 4.51
C LEU A 31 -5.77 2.31 5.51
N SER A 32 -6.45 3.10 6.34
CA SER A 32 -7.49 2.59 7.23
C SER A 32 -8.65 1.97 6.46
N GLY A 33 -9.08 2.60 5.36
CA GLY A 33 -10.09 2.04 4.45
C GLY A 33 -9.62 0.72 3.83
N CYS A 34 -8.39 0.67 3.32
CA CYS A 34 -7.79 -0.55 2.79
C CYS A 34 -7.78 -1.69 3.82
N HIS A 35 -7.38 -1.39 5.06
CA HIS A 35 -7.39 -2.36 6.15
C HIS A 35 -8.81 -2.89 6.41
N SER A 36 -9.80 -2.01 6.53
CA SER A 36 -11.21 -2.40 6.72
C SER A 36 -11.79 -3.19 5.55
N SER A 37 -11.25 -3.03 4.34
CA SER A 37 -11.66 -3.78 3.15
C SER A 37 -10.88 -5.09 2.94
N GLY A 38 -10.00 -5.48 3.89
CA GLY A 38 -9.25 -6.73 3.79
C GLY A 38 -8.10 -6.70 2.76
N VAL A 39 -7.72 -5.52 2.26
CA VAL A 39 -6.59 -5.34 1.33
C VAL A 39 -5.31 -5.76 2.04
N SER A 40 -4.57 -6.74 1.52
CA SER A 40 -3.32 -7.23 2.12
C SER A 40 -2.12 -6.29 1.92
N ALA A 41 -2.07 -5.58 0.80
CA ALA A 41 -0.95 -4.70 0.50
C ALA A 41 -1.35 -3.49 -0.36
N VAL A 42 -0.66 -2.38 -0.11
CA VAL A 42 -0.76 -1.15 -0.89
C VAL A 42 0.60 -0.84 -1.49
N HIS A 43 0.63 -0.67 -2.80
CA HIS A 43 1.83 -0.42 -3.60
C HIS A 43 1.84 1.02 -4.12
N LEU A 44 3.03 1.58 -4.23
CA LEU A 44 3.25 2.84 -4.93
C LEU A 44 4.64 2.89 -5.56
N GLU A 45 4.78 3.78 -6.54
CA GLU A 45 6.05 4.10 -7.16
C GLU A 45 6.38 5.58 -6.93
N VAL A 46 7.63 5.87 -6.61
CA VAL A 46 8.07 7.24 -6.34
C VAL A 46 9.48 7.47 -6.87
N ARG A 47 9.73 8.64 -7.49
CA ARG A 47 11.10 9.01 -7.92
C ARG A 47 12.06 8.98 -6.74
N SER A 48 13.27 8.48 -6.96
CA SER A 48 14.30 8.36 -5.90
C SER A 48 14.61 9.69 -5.21
N LYS A 49 14.58 10.82 -5.93
CA LYS A 49 14.83 12.17 -5.37
C LYS A 49 13.58 12.86 -4.82
N ASN A 50 12.40 12.23 -4.86
CA ASN A 50 11.16 12.88 -4.41
C ASN A 50 11.05 12.86 -2.87
N PRO A 51 10.84 14.02 -2.21
CA PRO A 51 10.74 14.10 -0.75
C PRO A 51 9.54 13.36 -0.15
N ALA A 52 8.53 13.00 -0.96
CA ALA A 52 7.39 12.19 -0.52
C ALA A 52 7.80 10.80 0.00
N ARG A 53 9.01 10.30 -0.36
CA ARG A 53 9.56 9.06 0.20
C ARG A 53 9.57 9.06 1.72
N GLU A 54 9.98 10.17 2.35
CA GLU A 54 9.98 10.27 3.81
C GLU A 54 8.58 10.19 4.41
N LEU A 55 7.58 10.78 3.75
CA LEU A 55 6.19 10.67 4.16
C LEU A 55 5.75 9.20 4.15
N TYR A 56 6.00 8.49 3.05
CA TYR A 56 5.61 7.09 2.92
C TYR A 56 6.33 6.20 3.96
N SER A 57 7.64 6.37 4.14
CA SER A 57 8.40 5.64 5.17
C SER A 57 7.86 5.89 6.58
N ARG A 58 7.53 7.13 6.93
CA ARG A 58 6.92 7.47 8.24
C ARG A 58 5.53 6.87 8.43
N LEU A 59 4.82 6.57 7.36
CA LEU A 59 3.52 5.93 7.38
C LEU A 59 3.61 4.39 7.40
N GLY A 60 4.81 3.83 7.34
CA GLY A 60 5.05 2.39 7.42
C GLY A 60 5.24 1.70 6.07
N PHE A 61 5.29 2.44 4.96
CA PHE A 61 5.73 1.87 3.69
C PHE A 61 7.21 1.49 3.76
N ARG A 62 7.55 0.38 3.11
CA ARG A 62 8.92 -0.13 2.99
C ARG A 62 9.29 -0.22 1.52
N GLU A 63 10.56 -0.06 1.20
CA GLU A 63 11.04 -0.28 -0.16
C GLU A 63 10.94 -1.78 -0.50
N SER A 64 10.31 -2.08 -1.64
CA SER A 64 10.14 -3.44 -2.16
C SER A 64 10.96 -3.69 -3.43
N GLY A 65 11.47 -2.62 -4.06
CA GLY A 65 12.31 -2.74 -5.25
C GLY A 65 12.71 -1.39 -5.84
N ILE A 66 13.58 -1.44 -6.84
CA ILE A 66 14.09 -0.27 -7.56
C ILE A 66 14.06 -0.54 -9.06
N ARG A 67 13.48 0.37 -9.84
CA ARG A 67 13.62 0.40 -11.30
C ARG A 67 14.66 1.44 -11.68
N LYS A 68 15.86 0.96 -12.00
CA LYS A 68 17.01 1.81 -12.33
C LYS A 68 16.77 2.59 -13.62
N GLY A 69 17.05 3.90 -13.59
CA GLY A 69 16.95 4.79 -14.76
C GLY A 69 15.55 4.88 -15.37
N TYR A 70 14.51 4.54 -14.61
CA TYR A 70 13.13 4.47 -15.11
C TYR A 70 12.63 5.82 -15.63
N TYR A 71 12.91 6.89 -14.89
CA TYR A 71 12.64 8.25 -15.36
C TYR A 71 13.84 8.73 -16.16
N GLY A 72 13.76 8.57 -17.47
CA GLY A 72 14.82 9.00 -18.37
C GLY A 72 15.02 10.53 -18.41
N PRO A 73 16.11 10.99 -19.04
CA PRO A 73 16.49 12.41 -19.09
C PRO A 73 15.43 13.32 -19.71
N GLN A 74 14.57 12.78 -20.59
CA GLN A 74 13.44 13.50 -21.18
C GLN A 74 12.33 13.88 -20.17
N TRP A 75 12.37 13.29 -18.96
CA TRP A 75 11.42 13.53 -17.88
C TRP A 75 12.02 14.35 -16.73
N SER A 76 13.23 14.89 -16.88
CA SER A 76 13.92 15.69 -15.86
C SER A 76 14.39 17.03 -16.43
N PRO A 77 14.14 18.16 -15.74
CA PRO A 77 14.56 19.49 -16.22
C PRO A 77 16.09 19.64 -16.36
N ASP A 78 16.86 18.87 -15.58
CA ASP A 78 18.31 18.87 -15.56
C ASP A 78 18.94 17.83 -16.53
N GLY A 79 18.11 17.13 -17.31
CA GLY A 79 18.56 16.11 -18.26
C GLY A 79 19.17 14.87 -17.60
N GLN A 80 18.97 14.66 -16.30
CA GLN A 80 19.43 13.47 -15.60
C GLN A 80 18.32 12.40 -15.55
N SER A 81 18.72 11.14 -15.47
CA SER A 81 17.80 10.06 -15.15
C SER A 81 17.60 9.92 -13.64
N ASP A 82 16.41 9.45 -13.26
CA ASP A 82 16.06 9.11 -11.88
C ASP A 82 15.52 7.67 -11.81
N ASP A 83 15.83 6.99 -10.72
CA ASP A 83 15.26 5.68 -10.42
C ASP A 83 13.81 5.82 -9.92
N ALA A 84 12.98 4.80 -10.16
CA ALA A 84 11.72 4.64 -9.44
C ALA A 84 11.94 3.70 -8.26
N ILE A 85 11.58 4.14 -7.07
CA ILE A 85 11.54 3.34 -5.85
C ILE A 85 10.12 2.77 -5.74
N LEU A 86 10.04 1.44 -5.71
CA LEU A 86 8.80 0.73 -5.43
C LEU A 86 8.68 0.61 -3.92
N MET A 87 7.53 1.00 -3.38
CA MET A 87 7.25 0.91 -1.95
C MET A 87 5.96 0.13 -1.70
N VAL A 88 5.93 -0.61 -0.59
CA VAL A 88 4.80 -1.43 -0.16
C VAL A 88 4.45 -1.15 1.30
N TYR A 89 3.15 -1.05 1.59
CA TYR A 89 2.58 -1.10 2.93
C TYR A 89 1.74 -2.38 3.05
N THR A 90 2.08 -3.25 3.99
CA THR A 90 1.32 -4.46 4.27
C THR A 90 0.35 -4.21 5.40
N THR A 91 -0.94 -4.41 5.17
CA THR A 91 -1.89 -4.49 6.28
C THR A 91 -1.60 -5.82 6.99
N GLY A 92 -1.51 -5.82 8.32
CA GLY A 92 -1.42 -7.07 9.03
C GLY A 92 -2.75 -7.81 8.83
N LYS A 93 -2.82 -8.76 7.89
CA LYS A 93 -3.93 -9.71 7.87
C LYS A 93 -3.83 -10.50 9.18
N THR A 94 -4.69 -10.20 10.15
CA THR A 94 -5.14 -11.27 11.05
C THR A 94 -5.81 -12.27 10.12
N VAL A 95 -5.14 -13.41 9.91
CA VAL A 95 -5.77 -14.55 9.26
C VAL A 95 -7.04 -14.81 10.05
N ASP A 96 -8.20 -14.55 9.43
CA ASP A 96 -9.47 -14.98 9.96
C ASP A 96 -9.45 -16.50 9.83
N LEU A 97 -8.93 -17.16 10.87
CA LEU A 97 -9.11 -18.59 11.04
C LEU A 97 -10.63 -18.80 11.12
N PRO A 98 -11.19 -19.79 10.42
CA PRO A 98 -12.63 -20.02 10.47
C PRO A 98 -13.06 -20.05 11.93
N ASN A 99 -14.06 -19.23 12.23
CA ASN A 99 -14.64 -19.11 13.57
C ASN A 99 -14.85 -20.53 14.11
N PRO A 100 -14.32 -20.91 15.30
CA PRO A 100 -14.42 -22.29 15.78
C PRO A 100 -15.87 -22.83 15.88
N GLY A 101 -16.87 -21.94 15.77
CA GLY A 101 -18.29 -22.28 15.68
C GLY A 101 -18.80 -22.77 14.31
N GLU A 102 -18.10 -22.55 13.19
CA GLU A 102 -18.53 -23.08 11.88
C GLU A 102 -17.99 -24.47 11.57
N SER A 103 -17.00 -24.94 12.36
CA SER A 103 -16.49 -26.33 12.26
C SER A 103 -17.38 -27.36 12.97
N LEU A 104 -18.40 -26.91 13.72
CA LEU A 104 -19.29 -27.79 14.48
C LEU A 104 -20.52 -28.30 13.69
N MET A 105 -20.80 -27.76 12.51
CA MET A 105 -21.93 -28.21 11.68
C MET A 105 -21.58 -29.27 10.63
N ALA A 106 -20.29 -29.51 10.35
CA ALA A 106 -19.88 -30.54 9.38
C ALA A 106 -19.80 -31.96 9.98
N CYS A 107 -19.82 -32.12 11.31
CA CYS A 107 -19.73 -33.43 11.97
C CYS A 107 -21.03 -33.92 12.63
N LEU A 108 -22.10 -33.11 12.67
CA LEU A 108 -23.35 -33.46 13.38
C LEU A 108 -24.55 -33.78 12.49
N THR A 109 -24.41 -33.78 11.16
CA THR A 109 -25.46 -34.27 10.24
C THR A 109 -25.21 -35.69 9.72
N GLY A 110 -24.27 -36.43 10.31
CA GLY A 110 -23.95 -37.81 9.94
C GLY A 110 -24.46 -38.82 10.96
N GLY A 111 -25.78 -38.97 11.12
CA GLY A 111 -26.33 -40.09 11.88
C GLY A 111 -27.84 -40.05 12.07
N SER A 112 -28.59 -40.68 11.17
CA SER A 112 -29.67 -41.65 11.50
C SER A 112 -30.48 -41.99 10.24
N GLY A 113 -30.46 -43.26 9.85
CA GLY A 113 -31.24 -43.85 8.75
C GLY A 113 -30.66 -45.17 8.30
#